data_AF-A0A845XRJ0-F1
#
_entry.id   AF-A0A845XRJ0-F1
#
_cell.length_a   1.000
_cell.length_b   1.000
_cell.length_c   1.000
_cell.angle_alpha   90.00
_cell.angle_beta   90.00
_cell.angle_gamma   90.00
#
_symmetry.space_group_name_H-M   'P 1'
#
loop_
_entity.id
_entity.type
_entity.pdbx_description
1 polymer ?
#
loop_
_entity_poly.entity_id
_entity_poly.type
_entity_poly.pdbx_seq_one_letter_code
_entity_poly.pdbx_strand_id
1 'polypeptide(L)'
;MYNYLTEAIAACEQALESPSPNRADFASTCRVLGNILQGMGRFDDAIFWHSRVFDEKPNLVQVYAKIGSLYSSQQQWQAAIASYYHALSLQPDFAEAYWSLAEIYSQLGNKDEEIECWYQTLRLKPQSAKAQGHYKLGKAFLAQGKPDRAIACFQNAIERDSSLWAAYYELGDCLIAQGKWDNAIACYRKLLDLDPNQAKGHYKIAGIWLKQGMVDTAIAAFRRSIEVDPNFPGAYRELIQLLIQQQKWDEAIVSCRAVIATVGDYPWTYVKLGDALVKKGELTEAYSCYQKAAQLRGWHQCAQKDYRFTEDRFTFKIPVWEEHLQPLAGVADAQCLEIGSFQGNSACWLLDKILTNSSARLTCVSPYFQEEFAANIAKTEAAEKVTRLEGKPEQLLNSLDSNCYDLANIRDRRHKATIAEQNALLCWKLLKVGGLMIVNNYGWSNPAKPQEAPKIGINRFLDSVKGQFEILHQARLLIVKKIAS
;
A
#
# COMPACT_ATOMS: atom_id res chain seq x y z
N MET A 1 6.35 47.98 40.18
CA MET A 1 7.33 46.90 39.90
C MET A 1 8.37 47.35 38.87
N TYR A 2 7.97 48.01 37.76
CA TYR A 2 8.90 48.52 36.73
C TYR A 2 10.02 49.44 37.27
N ASN A 3 9.71 50.34 38.22
CA ASN A 3 10.70 51.30 38.75
C ASN A 3 11.86 50.65 39.53
N TYR A 4 11.57 49.59 40.30
CA TYR A 4 12.55 48.91 41.15
C TYR A 4 13.57 48.11 40.33
N LEU A 5 13.14 47.55 39.20
CA LEU A 5 14.01 46.78 38.31
C LEU A 5 14.97 47.71 37.53
N THR A 6 14.50 48.89 37.11
CA THR A 6 15.35 49.90 36.46
C THR A 6 16.40 50.45 37.41
N GLU A 7 16.05 50.70 38.66
CA GLU A 7 17.01 51.10 39.71
C GLU A 7 18.02 49.99 40.01
N ALA A 8 17.58 48.72 40.04
CA ALA A 8 18.46 47.58 40.24
C ALA A 8 19.45 47.37 39.07
N ILE A 9 19.01 47.62 37.82
CA ILE A 9 19.90 47.61 36.64
C ILE A 9 20.98 48.69 36.78
N ALA A 10 20.58 49.93 37.03
CA ALA A 10 21.50 51.06 37.16
C ALA A 10 22.52 50.83 38.30
N ALA A 11 22.08 50.26 39.43
CA ALA A 11 22.96 49.91 40.53
C ALA A 11 23.98 48.81 40.16
N CYS A 12 23.55 47.81 39.38
CA CYS A 12 24.46 46.77 38.89
C CYS A 12 25.46 47.33 37.85
N GLU A 13 25.00 48.16 36.90
CA GLU A 13 25.86 48.79 35.89
C GLU A 13 26.92 49.69 36.56
N GLN A 14 26.51 50.50 37.55
CA GLN A 14 27.41 51.36 38.31
C GLN A 14 28.43 50.54 39.13
N ALA A 15 28.03 49.40 39.71
CA ALA A 15 28.94 48.50 40.41
C ALA A 15 30.00 47.88 39.47
N LEU A 16 29.63 47.65 38.20
CA LEU A 16 30.52 47.08 37.17
C LEU A 16 31.47 48.11 36.54
N GLU A 17 31.15 49.41 36.63
CA GLU A 17 32.01 50.52 36.19
C GLU A 17 33.04 50.96 37.26
N SER A 18 32.87 50.50 38.50
CA SER A 18 33.78 50.84 39.60
C SER A 18 35.16 50.18 39.41
N PRO A 19 36.30 50.82 39.79
CA PRO A 19 37.63 50.35 39.40
C PRO A 19 38.15 49.08 40.10
N SER A 20 37.37 48.40 40.95
CA SER A 20 37.82 47.18 41.65
C SER A 20 36.67 46.31 42.19
N PRO A 21 35.86 45.69 41.33
CA PRO A 21 35.07 44.55 41.77
C PRO A 21 36.03 43.35 41.83
N ASN A 22 36.13 42.71 42.98
CA ASN A 22 36.73 41.38 43.10
C ASN A 22 36.18 40.48 41.97
N ARG A 23 37.00 39.61 41.36
CA ARG A 23 36.58 38.80 40.20
C ARG A 23 35.31 37.99 40.48
N ALA A 24 35.13 37.55 41.71
CA ALA A 24 33.90 36.89 42.18
C ALA A 24 32.69 37.84 42.22
N ASP A 25 32.89 39.08 42.66
CA ASP A 25 31.85 40.12 42.73
C ASP A 25 31.48 40.64 41.35
N PHE A 26 32.44 40.77 40.44
CA PHE A 26 32.20 41.10 39.03
C PHE A 26 31.35 40.00 38.36
N ALA A 27 31.75 38.74 38.51
CA ALA A 27 31.02 37.60 37.99
C ALA A 27 29.60 37.49 38.59
N SER A 28 29.46 37.71 39.90
CA SER A 28 28.15 37.69 40.55
C SER A 28 27.25 38.86 40.11
N THR A 29 27.81 40.05 39.91
CA THR A 29 27.07 41.25 39.52
C THR A 29 26.64 41.17 38.05
N CYS A 30 27.52 40.72 37.15
CA CYS A 30 27.16 40.39 35.77
C CYS A 30 26.06 39.31 35.70
N ARG A 31 26.09 38.30 36.59
CA ARG A 31 25.04 37.28 36.69
C ARG A 31 23.72 37.84 37.20
N VAL A 32 23.75 38.72 38.20
CA VAL A 32 22.56 39.38 38.75
C VAL A 32 21.94 40.31 37.70
N LEU A 33 22.76 41.13 37.03
CA LEU A 33 22.33 42.02 35.96
C LEU A 33 21.75 41.26 34.77
N GLY A 34 22.43 40.20 34.31
CA GLY A 34 21.92 39.29 33.29
C GLY A 34 20.57 38.69 33.68
N ASN A 35 20.41 38.19 34.91
CA ASN A 35 19.14 37.65 35.41
C ASN A 35 18.02 38.70 35.51
N ILE A 36 18.32 39.94 35.90
CA ILE A 36 17.35 41.04 35.97
C ILE A 36 16.89 41.43 34.55
N LEU A 37 17.83 41.65 33.63
CA LEU A 37 17.54 41.97 32.24
C LEU A 37 16.75 40.86 31.55
N GLN A 38 17.08 39.61 31.86
CA GLN A 38 16.35 38.43 31.44
C GLN A 38 14.92 38.39 32.02
N GLY A 39 14.74 38.73 33.31
CA GLY A 39 13.42 38.86 33.93
C GLY A 39 12.56 39.99 33.34
N MET A 40 13.19 40.99 32.71
CA MET A 40 12.53 42.09 32.01
C MET A 40 12.31 41.85 30.51
N GLY A 41 12.78 40.72 29.98
CA GLY A 41 12.69 40.40 28.56
C GLY A 41 13.68 41.16 27.65
N ARG A 42 14.74 41.75 28.22
CA ARG A 42 15.84 42.41 27.48
C ARG A 42 16.96 41.43 27.19
N PHE A 43 16.72 40.53 26.24
CA PHE A 43 17.56 39.35 26.05
C PHE A 43 18.91 39.65 25.40
N ASP A 44 19.01 40.61 24.46
CA ASP A 44 20.30 41.00 23.85
C ASP A 44 21.27 41.55 24.90
N ASP A 45 20.76 42.39 25.81
CA ASP A 45 21.53 42.92 26.93
C ASP A 45 21.87 41.83 27.95
N ALA A 46 20.93 40.92 28.23
CA ALA A 46 21.19 39.78 29.12
C ALA A 46 22.28 38.85 28.56
N ILE A 47 22.31 38.61 27.24
CA ILE A 47 23.36 37.83 26.55
C ILE A 47 24.72 38.51 26.74
N PHE A 48 24.79 39.82 26.52
CA PHE A 48 26.02 40.58 26.70
C PHE A 48 26.56 40.40 28.12
N TRP A 49 25.74 40.62 29.15
CA TRP A 49 26.20 40.53 30.54
C TRP A 49 26.48 39.11 31.01
N HIS A 50 25.70 38.10 30.59
CA HIS A 50 26.01 36.70 30.87
C HIS A 50 27.31 36.25 30.20
N SER A 51 27.64 36.76 29.00
CA SER A 51 28.88 36.43 28.32
C SER A 51 30.13 36.98 29.03
N ARG A 52 29.99 38.05 29.84
CA ARG A 52 31.10 38.66 30.60
C ARG A 52 31.43 37.98 31.93
N VAL A 53 30.63 37.01 32.38
CA VAL A 53 30.85 36.29 33.65
C VAL A 53 32.05 35.33 33.58
N PHE A 54 32.39 34.83 32.38
CA PHE A 54 33.38 33.77 32.20
C PHE A 54 34.60 34.26 31.40
N ASP A 55 35.66 34.65 32.10
CA ASP A 55 36.96 35.09 31.54
C ASP A 55 37.83 33.96 30.93
N GLU A 56 37.30 32.75 30.75
CA GLU A 56 37.93 31.71 29.92
C GLU A 56 36.88 31.23 28.92
N LYS A 57 37.07 31.57 27.64
CA LYS A 57 36.18 31.30 26.49
C LYS A 57 34.70 31.19 26.87
N PRO A 58 33.90 32.27 26.68
CA PRO A 58 32.47 32.26 27.01
C PRO A 58 31.83 30.97 26.54
N ASN A 59 31.27 30.16 27.46
CA ASN A 59 30.46 29.01 27.07
C ASN A 59 29.09 29.50 26.62
N LEU A 60 29.13 30.28 25.54
CA LEU A 60 28.02 30.98 24.92
C LEU A 60 26.91 30.00 24.53
N VAL A 61 27.28 28.74 24.26
CA VAL A 61 26.36 27.60 24.09
C VAL A 61 25.45 27.43 25.30
N GLN A 62 26.00 27.37 26.53
CA GLN A 62 25.20 27.21 27.76
C GLN A 62 24.32 28.44 28.05
N VAL A 63 24.79 29.64 27.71
CA VAL A 63 24.01 30.88 27.87
C VAL A 63 22.79 30.87 26.96
N TYR A 64 22.97 30.60 25.66
CA TYR A 64 21.85 30.49 24.71
C TYR A 64 20.90 29.35 25.06
N ALA A 65 21.41 28.21 25.54
CA ALA A 65 20.56 27.11 26.01
C ALA A 65 19.72 27.49 27.24
N LYS A 66 20.30 28.26 28.18
CA LYS A 66 19.57 28.73 29.36
C LYS A 66 18.47 29.71 28.97
N ILE A 67 18.75 30.63 28.05
CA ILE A 67 17.77 31.57 27.49
C ILE A 67 16.64 30.81 26.78
N GLY A 68 16.97 29.81 25.96
CA GLY A 68 15.98 28.94 25.31
C GLY A 68 15.05 28.25 26.32
N SER A 69 15.60 27.76 27.43
CA SER A 69 14.83 27.11 28.51
C SER A 69 13.86 28.08 29.19
N LEU A 70 14.26 29.34 29.35
CA LEU A 70 13.42 30.37 29.94
C LEU A 70 12.27 30.78 29.02
N TYR A 71 12.56 31.00 27.73
CA TYR A 71 11.50 31.23 26.75
C TYR A 71 10.53 30.05 26.68
N SER A 72 11.03 28.82 26.77
CA SER A 72 10.20 27.62 26.83
C SER A 72 9.29 27.63 28.07
N SER A 73 9.79 28.04 29.24
CA SER A 73 8.98 28.16 30.47
C SER A 73 7.88 29.24 30.37
N GLN A 74 8.11 30.25 29.54
CA GLN A 74 7.15 31.32 29.24
C GLN A 74 6.25 30.99 28.03
N GLN A 75 6.36 29.78 27.46
CA GLN A 75 5.64 29.35 26.25
C GLN A 75 5.90 30.23 25.01
N GLN A 76 7.02 30.96 24.99
CA GLN A 76 7.47 31.72 23.82
C GLN A 76 8.26 30.80 22.89
N TRP A 77 7.53 29.89 22.22
CA TRP A 77 8.11 28.76 21.51
C TRP A 77 9.10 29.16 20.40
N GLN A 78 8.78 30.19 19.60
CA GLN A 78 9.63 30.63 18.50
C GLN A 78 10.97 31.21 19.00
N ALA A 79 10.93 32.01 20.07
CA ALA A 79 12.12 32.59 20.68
C ALA A 79 13.00 31.54 21.36
N ALA A 80 12.37 30.53 21.99
CA ALA A 80 13.06 29.37 22.54
C ALA A 80 13.79 28.59 21.44
N ILE A 81 13.11 28.27 20.34
CA ILE A 81 13.68 27.57 19.19
C ILE A 81 14.88 28.33 18.61
N ALA A 82 14.75 29.63 18.38
CA ALA A 82 15.83 30.46 17.86
C ALA A 82 17.07 30.43 18.79
N SER A 83 16.85 30.54 20.10
CA SER A 83 17.92 30.50 21.10
C SER A 83 18.64 29.14 21.11
N TYR A 84 17.91 28.04 21.02
CA TYR A 84 18.53 26.71 20.93
C TYR A 84 19.29 26.50 19.62
N TYR A 85 18.79 26.99 18.49
CA TYR A 85 19.56 26.94 17.23
C TYR A 85 20.82 27.80 17.26
N HIS A 86 20.82 28.94 17.97
CA HIS A 86 22.05 29.69 18.22
C HIS A 86 23.05 28.91 19.09
N ALA A 87 22.57 28.16 20.10
CA ALA A 87 23.45 27.26 20.85
C ALA A 87 24.04 26.17 19.95
N LEU A 88 23.22 25.57 19.07
CA LEU A 88 23.62 24.53 18.13
C LEU A 88 24.54 25.02 17.00
N SER A 89 24.45 26.28 16.59
CA SER A 89 25.36 26.85 15.59
C SER A 89 26.78 27.02 16.14
N LEU A 90 26.90 27.24 17.45
CA LEU A 90 28.17 27.33 18.16
C LEU A 90 28.73 25.96 18.53
N GLN A 91 27.87 25.02 18.93
CA GLN A 91 28.24 23.63 19.21
C GLN A 91 27.17 22.68 18.63
N PRO A 92 27.40 22.14 17.41
CA PRO A 92 26.45 21.23 16.77
C PRO A 92 26.22 19.94 17.56
N ASP A 93 27.18 19.50 18.36
CA ASP A 93 27.10 18.28 19.17
C ASP A 93 26.61 18.56 20.61
N PHE A 94 25.59 19.40 20.76
CA PHE A 94 25.02 19.76 22.07
C PHE A 94 23.66 19.09 22.30
N ALA A 95 23.69 17.93 22.96
CA ALA A 95 22.53 17.04 23.11
C ALA A 95 21.36 17.67 23.89
N GLU A 96 21.65 18.49 24.90
CA GLU A 96 20.65 19.15 25.74
C GLU A 96 19.77 20.12 24.93
N ALA A 97 20.34 20.86 23.97
CA ALA A 97 19.56 21.74 23.12
C ALA A 97 18.64 20.94 22.18
N TYR A 98 19.11 19.83 21.62
CA TYR A 98 18.25 18.94 20.83
C TYR A 98 17.13 18.32 21.66
N TRP A 99 17.40 17.93 22.91
CA TRP A 99 16.38 17.41 23.81
C TRP A 99 15.27 18.44 24.01
N SER A 100 15.65 19.68 24.38
CA SER A 100 14.69 20.75 24.63
C SER A 100 13.93 21.16 23.37
N LEU A 101 14.57 21.16 22.20
CA LEU A 101 13.88 21.38 20.92
C LEU A 101 12.87 20.27 20.63
N ALA A 102 13.20 19.00 20.90
CA ALA A 102 12.27 17.89 20.71
C ALA A 102 11.00 18.04 21.56
N GLU A 103 11.16 18.42 22.84
CA GLU A 103 10.03 18.71 23.73
C GLU A 103 9.16 19.86 23.22
N ILE A 104 9.78 20.95 22.76
CA ILE A 104 9.05 22.10 22.20
C ILE A 104 8.28 21.70 20.93
N TYR A 105 8.91 20.98 20.00
CA TYR A 105 8.26 20.53 18.78
C TYR A 105 7.12 19.54 19.06
N SER A 106 7.24 18.72 20.11
CA SER A 106 6.16 17.87 20.60
C SER A 106 4.93 18.71 21.04
N GLN A 107 5.16 19.81 21.78
CA GLN A 107 4.08 20.72 22.19
C GLN A 107 3.43 21.46 21.00
N LEU A 108 4.22 21.79 19.99
CA LEU A 108 3.73 22.45 18.77
C LEU A 108 3.03 21.47 17.80
N GLY A 109 3.15 20.15 18.01
CA GLY A 109 2.65 19.13 17.10
C GLY A 109 3.48 18.97 15.82
N ASN A 110 4.67 19.56 15.77
CA ASN A 110 5.61 19.50 14.65
C ASN A 110 6.42 18.20 14.70
N LYS A 111 5.80 17.10 14.26
CA LYS A 111 6.35 15.74 14.40
C LYS A 111 7.66 15.53 13.66
N ASP A 112 7.87 16.18 12.52
CA ASP A 112 9.04 15.91 11.69
C ASP A 112 10.33 16.45 12.33
N GLU A 113 10.27 17.68 12.84
CA GLU A 113 11.34 18.30 13.60
C GLU A 113 11.54 17.65 14.97
N GLU A 114 10.46 17.24 15.65
CA GLU A 114 10.52 16.48 16.90
C GLU A 114 11.35 15.19 16.73
N ILE A 115 11.04 14.39 15.71
CA ILE A 115 11.73 13.13 15.42
C ILE A 115 13.21 13.37 15.12
N GLU A 116 13.55 14.42 14.38
CA GLU A 116 14.94 14.78 14.11
C GLU A 116 15.69 15.15 15.40
N CYS A 117 15.09 15.99 16.24
CA CYS A 117 15.69 16.42 17.48
C CYS A 117 15.90 15.25 18.45
N TRP A 118 14.92 14.34 18.56
CA TRP A 118 15.11 13.11 19.32
C TRP A 118 16.25 12.24 18.77
N TYR A 119 16.36 12.12 17.44
CA TYR A 119 17.46 11.37 16.82
C TYR A 119 18.82 11.95 17.12
N GLN A 120 19.01 13.27 16.99
CA GLN A 120 20.27 13.91 17.32
C GLN A 120 20.62 13.74 18.81
N THR A 121 19.63 13.92 19.69
CA THR A 121 19.79 13.69 21.14
C THR A 121 20.29 12.27 21.43
N LEU A 122 19.64 11.26 20.85
CA LEU A 122 19.97 9.86 21.08
C LEU A 122 21.24 9.40 20.36
N ARG A 123 21.62 10.05 19.26
CA ARG A 123 22.92 9.83 18.61
C ARG A 123 24.07 10.33 19.47
N LEU A 124 23.92 11.51 20.08
CA LEU A 124 24.94 12.14 20.91
C LEU A 124 25.02 11.54 22.32
N LYS A 125 23.87 11.16 22.90
CA LYS A 125 23.79 10.47 24.19
C LYS A 125 23.05 9.15 24.05
N PRO A 126 23.69 8.11 23.49
CA PRO A 126 23.05 6.83 23.22
C PRO A 126 22.42 6.19 24.48
N GLN A 127 23.07 6.34 25.64
CA GLN A 127 22.61 5.75 26.91
C GLN A 127 21.38 6.45 27.53
N SER A 128 20.97 7.61 27.01
CA SER A 128 19.85 8.39 27.56
C SER A 128 18.47 7.78 27.28
N ALA A 129 18.36 6.84 26.33
CA ALA A 129 17.14 6.10 26.06
C ALA A 129 17.34 4.58 26.13
N LYS A 130 16.31 3.90 26.65
CA LYS A 130 16.17 2.43 26.61
C LYS A 130 15.96 1.94 25.18
N ALA A 131 16.18 0.64 24.95
CA ALA A 131 15.98 0.00 23.64
C ALA A 131 14.63 0.35 22.99
N GLN A 132 13.54 0.38 23.76
CA GLN A 132 12.21 0.74 23.28
C GLN A 132 12.12 2.16 22.70
N GLY A 133 12.89 3.12 23.22
CA GLY A 133 12.92 4.49 22.72
C GLY A 133 13.53 4.55 21.32
N HIS A 134 14.67 3.89 21.14
CA HIS A 134 15.34 3.73 19.84
C HIS A 134 14.44 3.00 18.83
N TYR A 135 13.76 1.92 19.26
CA TYR A 135 12.82 1.20 18.40
C TYR A 135 11.64 2.08 17.93
N LYS A 136 11.02 2.86 18.84
CA LYS A 136 9.94 3.78 18.48
C LYS A 136 10.40 4.86 17.49
N LEU A 137 11.60 5.39 17.71
CA LEU A 137 12.20 6.38 16.82
C LEU A 137 12.49 5.79 15.43
N GLY A 138 12.98 4.56 15.35
CA GLY A 138 13.19 3.86 14.08
C GLY A 138 11.90 3.69 13.29
N LYS A 139 10.81 3.29 13.95
CA LYS A 139 9.47 3.24 13.33
C LYS A 139 8.99 4.60 12.83
N ALA A 140 9.26 5.67 13.57
CA ALA A 140 8.89 7.02 13.17
C ALA A 140 9.61 7.45 11.88
N PHE A 141 10.90 7.12 11.76
CA PHE A 141 11.65 7.36 10.51
C PHE A 141 11.17 6.51 9.34
N LEU A 142 10.71 5.27 9.55
CA LEU A 142 10.07 4.49 8.50
C LEU A 142 8.80 5.15 7.98
N ALA A 143 7.97 5.69 8.87
CA ALA A 143 6.76 6.42 8.48
C ALA A 143 7.08 7.69 7.65
N GLN A 144 8.23 8.31 7.87
CA GLN A 144 8.74 9.45 7.08
C GLN A 144 9.46 9.03 5.78
N GLY A 145 9.60 7.74 5.48
CA GLY A 145 10.34 7.28 4.30
C GLY A 145 11.86 7.47 4.40
N LYS A 146 12.43 7.50 5.63
CA LYS A 146 13.87 7.63 5.90
C LYS A 146 14.49 6.33 6.42
N PRO A 147 14.65 5.28 5.57
CA PRO A 147 15.03 3.94 6.01
C PRO A 147 16.44 3.84 6.61
N ASP A 148 17.41 4.64 6.15
CA ASP A 148 18.78 4.56 6.68
C ASP A 148 18.87 4.98 8.16
N ARG A 149 18.10 6.01 8.54
CA ARG A 149 18.01 6.44 9.95
C ARG A 149 17.21 5.46 10.79
N ALA A 150 16.19 4.81 10.21
CA ALA A 150 15.46 3.75 10.88
C ALA A 150 16.38 2.57 11.21
N ILE A 151 17.22 2.14 10.25
CA ILE A 151 18.21 1.06 10.45
C ILE A 151 19.14 1.39 11.62
N ALA A 152 19.71 2.60 11.66
CA ALA A 152 20.60 3.01 12.75
C ALA A 152 19.88 2.97 14.11
N CYS A 153 18.62 3.41 14.17
CA CYS A 153 17.79 3.32 15.37
C CYS A 153 17.52 1.87 15.80
N PHE A 154 17.19 0.97 14.87
CA PHE A 154 16.93 -0.44 15.21
C PHE A 154 18.20 -1.17 15.66
N GLN A 155 19.35 -0.90 15.05
CA GLN A 155 20.64 -1.42 15.49
C GLN A 155 20.96 -0.97 16.92
N ASN A 156 20.77 0.32 17.21
CA ASN A 156 20.89 0.86 18.56
C ASN A 156 19.93 0.19 19.56
N ALA A 157 18.69 -0.08 19.15
CA ALA A 157 17.73 -0.79 20.01
C ALA A 157 18.23 -2.20 20.35
N ILE A 158 18.74 -2.93 19.36
CA ILE A 158 19.28 -4.30 19.51
C ILE A 158 20.54 -4.33 20.38
N GLU A 159 21.45 -3.36 20.22
CA GLU A 159 22.67 -3.26 21.05
C GLU A 159 22.35 -3.09 22.53
N ARG A 160 21.23 -2.43 22.86
CA ARG A 160 20.78 -2.20 24.24
C ARG A 160 19.95 -3.34 24.79
N ASP A 161 19.19 -4.00 23.94
CA ASP A 161 18.39 -5.15 24.29
C ASP A 161 18.42 -6.15 23.15
N SER A 162 19.33 -7.11 23.26
CA SER A 162 19.50 -8.17 22.27
C SER A 162 18.33 -9.15 22.23
N SER A 163 17.38 -9.06 23.18
CA SER A 163 16.16 -9.87 23.24
C SER A 163 14.95 -9.22 22.56
N LEU A 164 15.08 -7.96 22.10
CA LEU A 164 14.01 -7.23 21.44
C LEU A 164 13.80 -7.74 20.00
N TRP A 165 13.13 -8.89 19.86
CA TRP A 165 12.85 -9.53 18.56
C TRP A 165 12.16 -8.60 17.56
N ALA A 166 11.31 -7.68 18.03
CA ALA A 166 10.60 -6.71 17.18
C ALA A 166 11.56 -5.77 16.43
N ALA A 167 12.70 -5.40 17.04
CA ALA A 167 13.71 -4.59 16.38
C ALA A 167 14.44 -5.37 15.27
N TYR A 168 14.71 -6.66 15.48
CA TYR A 168 15.26 -7.52 14.42
C TYR A 168 14.28 -7.68 13.25
N TYR A 169 12.98 -7.79 13.52
CA TYR A 169 11.96 -7.86 12.47
C TYR A 169 11.97 -6.62 11.58
N GLU A 170 11.87 -5.43 12.18
CA GLU A 170 11.83 -4.16 11.43
C GLU A 170 13.15 -3.89 10.70
N LEU A 171 14.29 -4.20 11.34
CA LEU A 171 15.61 -4.13 10.69
C LEU A 171 15.68 -5.05 9.46
N GLY A 172 15.18 -6.29 9.59
CA GLY A 172 15.09 -7.24 8.47
C GLY A 172 14.28 -6.67 7.31
N ASP A 173 13.11 -6.07 7.58
CA ASP A 173 12.25 -5.47 6.56
C ASP A 173 12.96 -4.32 5.83
N CYS A 174 13.69 -3.46 6.58
CA CYS A 174 14.51 -2.40 6.00
C CYS A 174 15.61 -2.96 5.07
N LEU A 175 16.28 -4.03 5.51
CA LEU A 175 17.36 -4.66 4.76
C LEU A 175 16.86 -5.35 3.47
N ILE A 176 15.66 -5.94 3.49
CA ILE A 176 15.00 -6.44 2.27
C ILE A 176 14.81 -5.29 1.26
N ALA A 177 14.30 -4.14 1.72
CA ALA A 177 14.07 -2.99 0.85
C ALA A 177 15.37 -2.45 0.23
N GLN A 178 16.51 -2.59 0.92
CA GLN A 178 17.84 -2.25 0.41
C GLN A 178 18.50 -3.36 -0.44
N GLY A 179 17.84 -4.50 -0.65
CA GLY A 179 18.43 -5.64 -1.37
C GLY A 179 19.49 -6.41 -0.59
N LYS A 180 19.68 -6.13 0.71
CA LYS A 180 20.66 -6.79 1.60
C LYS A 180 20.07 -8.08 2.18
N TRP A 181 19.83 -9.05 1.33
CA TRP A 181 19.06 -10.26 1.63
C TRP A 181 19.68 -11.14 2.72
N ASP A 182 20.99 -11.37 2.70
CA ASP A 182 21.66 -12.24 3.69
C ASP A 182 21.61 -11.63 5.10
N ASN A 183 21.80 -10.32 5.20
CA ASN A 183 21.68 -9.60 6.47
C ASN A 183 20.23 -9.63 6.99
N ALA A 184 19.24 -9.52 6.10
CA ALA A 184 17.84 -9.65 6.48
C ALA A 184 17.52 -11.06 7.01
N ILE A 185 17.99 -12.11 6.33
CA ILE A 185 17.86 -13.50 6.81
C ILE A 185 18.50 -13.67 8.19
N ALA A 186 19.70 -13.11 8.40
CA ALA A 186 20.36 -13.16 9.70
C ALA A 186 19.52 -12.50 10.80
N CYS A 187 18.89 -11.36 10.53
CA CYS A 187 17.99 -10.68 11.46
C CYS A 187 16.76 -11.55 11.79
N TYR A 188 16.10 -12.14 10.79
CA TYR A 188 14.94 -13.00 11.05
C TYR A 188 15.32 -14.31 11.74
N ARG A 189 16.50 -14.87 11.48
CA ARG A 189 17.01 -16.03 12.22
C ARG A 189 17.21 -15.68 13.70
N LYS A 190 17.81 -14.52 14.00
CA LYS A 190 17.92 -14.04 15.38
C LYS A 190 16.58 -13.83 16.05
N LEU A 191 15.60 -13.29 15.33
CA LEU A 191 14.23 -13.21 15.80
C LEU A 191 13.66 -14.60 16.15
N LEU A 192 13.86 -15.60 15.28
CA LEU A 192 13.36 -16.96 15.48
C LEU A 192 14.13 -17.73 16.58
N ASP A 193 15.40 -17.41 16.81
CA ASP A 193 16.19 -17.92 17.94
C ASP A 193 15.61 -17.42 19.28
N LEU A 194 15.14 -16.16 19.30
CA LEU A 194 14.55 -15.52 20.49
C LEU A 194 13.10 -15.97 20.71
N ASP A 195 12.32 -16.09 19.64
CA ASP A 195 10.94 -16.53 19.67
C ASP A 195 10.64 -17.44 18.46
N PRO A 196 10.71 -18.77 18.64
CA PRO A 196 10.45 -19.74 17.58
C PRO A 196 9.00 -19.73 17.06
N ASN A 197 8.07 -19.12 17.80
CA ASN A 197 6.64 -19.11 17.44
C ASN A 197 6.26 -17.92 16.55
N GLN A 198 7.23 -17.29 15.90
CA GLN A 198 7.00 -16.16 15.01
C GLN A 198 6.84 -16.60 13.55
N ALA A 199 5.62 -16.98 13.16
CA ALA A 199 5.29 -17.37 11.79
C ALA A 199 5.75 -16.33 10.75
N LYS A 200 5.61 -15.04 11.05
CA LYS A 200 6.05 -13.94 10.17
C LYS A 200 7.55 -14.00 9.84
N GLY A 201 8.39 -14.44 10.77
CA GLY A 201 9.83 -14.60 10.53
C GLY A 201 10.11 -15.65 9.46
N HIS A 202 9.49 -16.83 9.57
CA HIS A 202 9.58 -17.89 8.56
C HIS A 202 9.05 -17.43 7.20
N TYR A 203 7.91 -16.74 7.17
CA TYR A 203 7.33 -16.18 5.94
C TYR A 203 8.27 -15.18 5.24
N LYS A 204 8.92 -14.29 5.99
CA LYS A 204 9.85 -13.31 5.43
C LYS A 204 11.09 -13.97 4.83
N ILE A 205 11.68 -14.94 5.53
CA ILE A 205 12.80 -15.75 5.02
C ILE A 205 12.40 -16.49 3.73
N ALA A 206 11.22 -17.12 3.72
CA ALA A 206 10.70 -17.82 2.53
C ALA A 206 10.59 -16.88 1.31
N GLY A 207 10.06 -15.67 1.53
CA GLY A 207 9.96 -14.65 0.48
C GLY A 207 11.31 -14.20 -0.07
N ILE A 208 12.37 -14.14 0.75
CA ILE A 208 13.73 -13.84 0.29
C ILE A 208 14.26 -14.99 -0.57
N TRP A 209 14.14 -16.24 -0.10
CA TRP A 209 14.60 -17.41 -0.85
C TRP A 209 13.88 -17.56 -2.19
N LEU A 210 12.59 -17.24 -2.24
CA LEU A 210 11.85 -17.23 -3.49
C LEU A 210 12.41 -16.20 -4.48
N LYS A 211 12.75 -14.99 -4.03
CA LYS A 211 13.39 -13.96 -4.86
C LYS A 211 14.78 -14.36 -5.36
N GLN A 212 15.50 -15.19 -4.58
CA GLN A 212 16.78 -15.78 -4.96
C GLN A 212 16.64 -17.01 -5.88
N GLY A 213 15.41 -17.41 -6.23
CA GLY A 213 15.15 -18.59 -7.09
C GLY A 213 15.25 -19.93 -6.35
N MET A 214 15.44 -19.93 -5.03
CA MET A 214 15.48 -21.15 -4.21
C MET A 214 14.06 -21.60 -3.85
N VAL A 215 13.33 -22.09 -4.84
CA VAL A 215 11.88 -22.36 -4.72
C VAL A 215 11.56 -23.43 -3.69
N ASP A 216 12.26 -24.57 -3.68
CA ASP A 216 11.96 -25.66 -2.75
C ASP A 216 12.27 -25.28 -1.29
N THR A 217 13.34 -24.53 -1.06
CA THR A 217 13.68 -23.97 0.26
C THR A 217 12.61 -22.97 0.73
N ALA A 218 12.10 -22.14 -0.18
CA ALA A 218 11.00 -21.22 0.12
C ALA A 218 9.72 -21.97 0.49
N ILE A 219 9.35 -23.03 -0.24
CA ILE A 219 8.20 -23.90 0.07
C ILE A 219 8.32 -24.47 1.49
N ALA A 220 9.50 -24.98 1.86
CA ALA A 220 9.73 -25.52 3.20
C ALA A 220 9.55 -24.46 4.30
N ALA A 221 10.05 -23.23 4.11
CA ALA A 221 9.84 -22.16 5.08
C ALA A 221 8.40 -21.63 5.11
N PHE A 222 7.67 -21.60 3.99
CA PHE A 222 6.23 -21.29 4.01
C PHE A 222 5.44 -22.33 4.80
N ARG A 223 5.76 -23.63 4.64
CA ARG A 223 5.17 -24.69 5.47
C ARG A 223 5.47 -24.49 6.94
N ARG A 224 6.71 -24.15 7.28
CA ARG A 224 7.06 -23.89 8.69
C ARG A 224 6.30 -22.70 9.27
N SER A 225 6.11 -21.64 8.48
CA SER A 225 5.26 -20.51 8.87
C SER A 225 3.82 -20.95 9.17
N ILE A 226 3.26 -21.86 8.37
CA ILE A 226 1.90 -22.39 8.52
C ILE A 226 1.79 -23.34 9.72
N GLU A 227 2.82 -24.17 9.97
CA GLU A 227 2.88 -25.04 11.14
C GLU A 227 2.87 -24.25 12.45
N VAL A 228 3.57 -23.11 12.47
CA VAL A 228 3.64 -22.21 13.63
C VAL A 228 2.33 -21.44 13.81
N ASP A 229 1.76 -20.91 12.72
CA ASP A 229 0.47 -20.22 12.72
C ASP A 229 -0.42 -20.73 11.57
N PRO A 230 -1.33 -21.70 11.87
CA PRO A 230 -2.28 -22.20 10.89
C PRO A 230 -3.31 -21.17 10.40
N ASN A 231 -3.39 -20.00 11.05
CA ASN A 231 -4.26 -18.88 10.67
C ASN A 231 -3.50 -17.78 9.91
N PHE A 232 -2.50 -18.17 9.08
CA PHE A 232 -1.66 -17.23 8.35
C PHE A 232 -1.90 -17.25 6.82
N PRO A 233 -2.94 -16.56 6.29
CA PRO A 233 -3.32 -16.64 4.88
C PRO A 233 -2.23 -16.19 3.89
N GLY A 234 -1.30 -15.35 4.33
CA GLY A 234 -0.17 -14.89 3.51
C GLY A 234 0.73 -16.04 3.05
N ALA A 235 1.14 -16.93 3.97
CA ALA A 235 1.99 -18.07 3.62
C ALA A 235 1.26 -19.10 2.76
N TYR A 236 -0.02 -19.38 3.04
CA TYR A 236 -0.82 -20.28 2.23
C TYR A 236 -0.93 -19.80 0.77
N ARG A 237 -1.17 -18.50 0.56
CA ARG A 237 -1.28 -17.93 -0.79
C ARG A 237 -0.03 -18.18 -1.61
N GLU A 238 1.13 -17.88 -1.05
CA GLU A 238 2.43 -18.09 -1.73
C GLU A 238 2.69 -19.59 -1.94
N LEU A 239 2.47 -20.43 -0.91
CA LEU A 239 2.65 -21.88 -1.00
C LEU A 239 1.78 -22.50 -2.12
N ILE A 240 0.47 -22.23 -2.11
CA ILE A 240 -0.49 -22.76 -3.10
C ILE A 240 -0.09 -22.31 -4.51
N GLN A 241 0.31 -21.05 -4.67
CA GLN A 241 0.76 -20.53 -5.96
C GLN A 241 1.99 -21.30 -6.49
N LEU A 242 2.99 -21.55 -5.63
CA LEU A 242 4.18 -22.30 -6.01
C LEU A 242 3.87 -23.77 -6.32
N LEU A 243 3.02 -24.41 -5.52
CA LEU A 243 2.59 -25.80 -5.76
C LEU A 243 1.88 -25.95 -7.11
N ILE A 244 0.98 -25.01 -7.43
CA ILE A 244 0.29 -24.98 -8.74
C ILE A 244 1.28 -24.78 -9.90
N GLN A 245 2.27 -23.90 -9.75
CA GLN A 245 3.30 -23.68 -10.78
C GLN A 245 4.15 -24.94 -11.01
N GLN A 246 4.44 -25.69 -9.95
CA GLN A 246 5.13 -26.98 -10.01
C GLN A 246 4.21 -28.15 -10.38
N GLN A 247 2.92 -27.90 -10.64
CA GLN A 247 1.91 -28.94 -10.94
C GLN A 247 1.73 -29.99 -9.83
N LYS A 248 2.04 -29.62 -8.58
CA LYS A 248 1.83 -30.43 -7.37
C LYS A 248 0.37 -30.30 -6.91
N TRP A 249 -0.55 -30.84 -7.72
CA TRP A 249 -1.99 -30.63 -7.56
C TRP A 249 -2.54 -31.17 -6.24
N ASP A 250 -2.13 -32.37 -5.83
CA ASP A 250 -2.62 -32.99 -4.58
C ASP A 250 -2.23 -32.16 -3.35
N GLU A 251 -0.99 -31.67 -3.29
CA GLU A 251 -0.52 -30.80 -2.21
C GLU A 251 -1.22 -29.44 -2.23
N ALA A 252 -1.52 -28.89 -3.41
CA ALA A 252 -2.27 -27.65 -3.55
C ALA A 252 -3.73 -27.82 -3.07
N ILE A 253 -4.38 -28.94 -3.39
CA ILE A 253 -5.74 -29.28 -2.92
C ILE A 253 -5.77 -29.34 -1.39
N VAL A 254 -4.85 -30.08 -0.78
CA VAL A 254 -4.73 -30.18 0.70
C VAL A 254 -4.53 -28.80 1.31
N SER A 255 -3.64 -27.99 0.73
CA SER A 255 -3.37 -26.62 1.23
C SER A 255 -4.58 -25.69 1.09
N CYS A 256 -5.32 -25.76 -0.01
CA CYS A 256 -6.57 -25.01 -0.19
C CYS A 256 -7.65 -25.42 0.82
N ARG A 257 -7.82 -26.72 1.05
CA ARG A 257 -8.76 -27.25 2.05
C ARG A 257 -8.38 -26.83 3.46
N ALA A 258 -7.09 -26.79 3.77
CA ALA A 258 -6.60 -26.27 5.05
C ALA A 258 -6.98 -24.80 5.24
N VAL A 259 -6.80 -23.94 4.24
CA VAL A 259 -7.24 -22.53 4.30
C VAL A 259 -8.73 -22.40 4.59
N ILE A 260 -9.57 -23.17 3.89
CA ILE A 260 -11.03 -23.17 4.08
C ILE A 260 -11.39 -23.61 5.51
N ALA A 261 -10.70 -24.62 6.04
CA ALA A 261 -10.98 -25.17 7.37
C ALA A 261 -10.46 -24.30 8.52
N THR A 262 -9.30 -23.65 8.38
CA THR A 262 -8.61 -22.98 9.51
C THR A 262 -8.66 -21.46 9.46
N VAL A 263 -8.58 -20.88 8.26
CA VAL A 263 -8.46 -19.43 8.08
C VAL A 263 -9.82 -18.81 7.74
N GLY A 264 -10.51 -19.41 6.77
CA GLY A 264 -11.85 -19.02 6.38
C GLY A 264 -12.12 -19.07 4.88
N ASP A 265 -13.35 -18.71 4.53
CA ASP A 265 -13.88 -18.76 3.18
C ASP A 265 -13.39 -17.55 2.35
N TYR A 266 -12.42 -17.77 1.48
CA TYR A 266 -11.99 -16.76 0.51
C TYR A 266 -12.30 -17.19 -0.93
N PRO A 267 -12.86 -16.30 -1.78
CA PRO A 267 -13.13 -16.63 -3.18
C PRO A 267 -11.90 -17.13 -3.94
N TRP A 268 -10.71 -16.56 -3.66
CA TRP A 268 -9.48 -16.96 -4.34
C TRP A 268 -9.08 -18.41 -4.02
N THR A 269 -9.33 -18.89 -2.80
CA THR A 269 -9.00 -20.25 -2.38
C THR A 269 -9.83 -21.26 -3.15
N TYR A 270 -11.15 -21.03 -3.25
CA TYR A 270 -12.04 -21.87 -4.04
C TYR A 270 -11.68 -21.89 -5.53
N VAL A 271 -11.30 -20.74 -6.11
CA VAL A 271 -10.81 -20.71 -7.50
C VAL A 271 -9.57 -21.58 -7.66
N LYS A 272 -8.60 -21.49 -6.73
CA LYS A 272 -7.37 -22.30 -6.79
C LYS A 272 -7.63 -23.79 -6.56
N LEU A 273 -8.55 -24.13 -5.66
CA LEU A 273 -9.00 -25.50 -5.44
C LEU A 273 -9.66 -26.06 -6.69
N GLY A 274 -10.61 -25.33 -7.28
CA GLY A 274 -11.27 -25.70 -8.54
C GLY A 274 -10.25 -25.89 -9.68
N ASP A 275 -9.31 -24.96 -9.84
CA ASP A 275 -8.25 -25.06 -10.86
C ASP A 275 -7.43 -26.36 -10.71
N ALA A 276 -7.08 -26.75 -9.47
CA ALA A 276 -6.35 -27.98 -9.20
C ALA A 276 -7.20 -29.25 -9.41
N LEU A 277 -8.48 -29.23 -9.01
CA LEU A 277 -9.42 -30.33 -9.18
C LEU A 277 -9.71 -30.61 -10.67
N VAL A 278 -9.85 -29.57 -11.49
CA VAL A 278 -9.97 -29.72 -12.95
C VAL A 278 -8.76 -30.45 -13.53
N LYS A 279 -7.55 -30.17 -13.02
CA LYS A 279 -6.33 -30.88 -13.45
C LYS A 279 -6.28 -32.34 -13.01
N LYS A 280 -6.99 -32.70 -11.95
CA LYS A 280 -7.19 -34.09 -11.50
C LYS A 280 -8.34 -34.80 -12.19
N GLY A 281 -9.18 -34.09 -12.96
CA GLY A 281 -10.40 -34.63 -13.58
C GLY A 281 -11.60 -34.67 -12.63
N GLU A 282 -11.50 -34.09 -11.44
CA GLU A 282 -12.56 -34.05 -10.43
C GLU A 282 -13.53 -32.88 -10.68
N LEU A 283 -14.20 -32.93 -11.84
CA LEU A 283 -14.98 -31.80 -12.37
C LEU A 283 -16.16 -31.40 -11.48
N THR A 284 -16.86 -32.36 -10.86
CA THR A 284 -18.03 -32.08 -10.02
C THR A 284 -17.67 -31.21 -8.82
N GLU A 285 -16.59 -31.54 -8.11
CA GLU A 285 -16.12 -30.74 -6.97
C GLU A 285 -15.56 -29.39 -7.45
N ALA A 286 -14.90 -29.36 -8.61
CA ALA A 286 -14.42 -28.11 -9.20
C ALA A 286 -15.57 -27.13 -9.49
N TYR A 287 -16.69 -27.61 -10.03
CA TYR A 287 -17.88 -26.79 -10.26
C TYR A 287 -18.40 -26.18 -8.96
N SER A 288 -18.54 -27.00 -7.90
CA SER A 288 -18.97 -26.50 -6.59
C SER A 288 -18.01 -25.44 -6.03
N CYS A 289 -16.70 -25.58 -6.25
CA CYS A 289 -15.72 -24.58 -5.87
C CYS A 289 -15.95 -23.25 -6.60
N TYR A 290 -16.09 -23.26 -7.93
CA TYR A 290 -16.33 -22.02 -8.68
C TYR A 290 -17.69 -21.38 -8.36
N GLN A 291 -18.72 -22.18 -8.12
CA GLN A 291 -20.03 -21.71 -7.65
C GLN A 291 -19.91 -21.02 -6.28
N LYS A 292 -19.17 -21.60 -5.34
CA LYS A 292 -18.91 -20.99 -4.03
C LYS A 292 -18.10 -19.69 -4.16
N ALA A 293 -17.09 -19.65 -5.03
CA ALA A 293 -16.33 -18.44 -5.31
C ALA A 293 -17.22 -17.32 -5.88
N ALA A 294 -18.15 -17.65 -6.78
CA ALA A 294 -19.13 -16.73 -7.34
C ALA A 294 -20.11 -16.22 -6.27
N GLN A 295 -20.61 -17.12 -5.41
CA GLN A 295 -21.52 -16.79 -4.32
C GLN A 295 -20.89 -15.78 -3.34
N LEU A 296 -19.64 -16.02 -2.93
CA LEU A 296 -18.88 -15.12 -2.05
C LEU A 296 -18.60 -13.74 -2.70
N ARG A 297 -18.80 -13.62 -4.01
CA ARG A 297 -18.65 -12.37 -4.78
C ARG A 297 -20.00 -11.78 -5.23
N GLY A 298 -21.12 -12.23 -4.67
CA GLY A 298 -22.45 -11.65 -4.89
C GLY A 298 -23.33 -12.33 -5.96
N TRP A 299 -22.83 -13.37 -6.64
CA TRP A 299 -23.60 -14.11 -7.64
C TRP A 299 -24.13 -15.44 -7.10
N HIS A 300 -25.17 -15.34 -6.28
CA HIS A 300 -25.85 -16.48 -5.66
C HIS A 300 -26.50 -17.42 -6.69
N GLN A 301 -27.01 -16.88 -7.80
CA GLN A 301 -27.64 -17.66 -8.87
C GLN A 301 -26.70 -18.70 -9.47
N CYS A 302 -25.37 -18.47 -9.41
CA CYS A 302 -24.39 -19.42 -9.92
C CYS A 302 -24.53 -20.81 -9.30
N ALA A 303 -24.71 -20.87 -7.98
CA ALA A 303 -24.96 -22.12 -7.27
C ALA A 303 -26.43 -22.58 -7.42
N GLN A 304 -27.40 -21.66 -7.32
CA GLN A 304 -28.83 -22.00 -7.37
C GLN A 304 -29.26 -22.64 -8.70
N LYS A 305 -28.69 -22.17 -9.82
CA LYS A 305 -28.96 -22.67 -11.17
C LYS A 305 -27.98 -23.77 -11.61
N ASP A 306 -27.09 -24.21 -10.70
CA ASP A 306 -26.02 -25.20 -10.98
C ASP A 306 -25.19 -24.84 -12.22
N TYR A 307 -24.71 -23.60 -12.38
CA TYR A 307 -23.84 -23.31 -13.53
C TYR A 307 -22.52 -24.07 -13.41
N ARG A 308 -22.06 -24.65 -14.52
CA ARG A 308 -20.86 -25.51 -14.57
C ARG A 308 -19.79 -24.84 -15.43
N PHE A 309 -18.75 -24.35 -14.79
CA PHE A 309 -17.60 -23.73 -15.44
C PHE A 309 -16.34 -24.52 -15.09
N THR A 310 -15.46 -24.76 -16.05
CA THR A 310 -14.16 -25.42 -15.78
C THR A 310 -13.05 -24.40 -15.50
N GLU A 311 -13.37 -23.12 -15.48
CA GLU A 311 -12.48 -22.03 -15.09
C GLU A 311 -13.24 -20.81 -14.58
N ASP A 312 -12.67 -20.10 -13.62
CA ASP A 312 -13.17 -18.80 -13.18
C ASP A 312 -12.21 -17.66 -13.55
N ARG A 313 -12.53 -17.01 -14.67
CA ARG A 313 -11.86 -15.79 -15.16
C ARG A 313 -12.77 -14.55 -15.09
N PHE A 314 -13.91 -14.67 -14.43
CA PHE A 314 -14.96 -13.66 -14.47
C PHE A 314 -15.34 -13.14 -13.10
N THR A 315 -15.57 -14.00 -12.10
CA THR A 315 -16.35 -13.58 -10.93
C THR A 315 -15.64 -12.51 -10.11
N PHE A 316 -14.30 -12.44 -10.14
CA PHE A 316 -13.52 -11.35 -9.51
C PHE A 316 -13.82 -9.94 -10.07
N LYS A 317 -14.48 -9.85 -11.23
CA LYS A 317 -14.90 -8.61 -11.87
C LYS A 317 -16.31 -8.17 -11.47
N ILE A 318 -17.08 -9.05 -10.83
CA ILE A 318 -18.49 -8.79 -10.48
C ILE A 318 -18.66 -7.49 -9.70
N PRO A 319 -17.85 -7.15 -8.68
CA PRO A 319 -18.05 -5.88 -7.96
C PRO A 319 -17.97 -4.64 -8.87
N VAL A 320 -17.01 -4.63 -9.80
CA VAL A 320 -16.85 -3.52 -10.77
C VAL A 320 -18.00 -3.53 -11.79
N TRP A 321 -18.45 -4.71 -12.21
CA TRP A 321 -19.57 -4.84 -13.13
C TRP A 321 -20.90 -4.43 -12.49
N GLU A 322 -21.16 -4.81 -11.24
CA GLU A 322 -22.35 -4.40 -10.48
C GLU A 322 -22.41 -2.89 -10.35
N GLU A 323 -21.29 -2.24 -10.00
CA GLU A 323 -21.23 -0.78 -9.89
C GLU A 323 -21.60 -0.07 -11.19
N HIS A 324 -21.04 -0.50 -12.33
CA HIS A 324 -21.15 0.26 -13.59
C HIS A 324 -22.27 -0.20 -14.52
N LEU A 325 -22.76 -1.44 -14.40
CA LEU A 325 -23.83 -1.98 -15.26
C LEU A 325 -25.21 -1.86 -14.65
N GLN A 326 -25.34 -1.46 -13.38
CA GLN A 326 -26.63 -1.27 -12.73
C GLN A 326 -27.62 -0.38 -13.52
N PRO A 327 -27.19 0.71 -14.21
CA PRO A 327 -28.11 1.51 -15.03
C PRO A 327 -28.74 0.76 -16.22
N LEU A 328 -28.15 -0.36 -16.65
CA LEU A 328 -28.69 -1.21 -17.72
C LEU A 328 -29.59 -2.34 -17.18
N ALA A 329 -29.68 -2.52 -15.87
CA ALA A 329 -30.45 -3.61 -15.28
C ALA A 329 -31.95 -3.44 -15.53
N GLY A 330 -32.58 -4.42 -16.17
CA GLY A 330 -34.02 -4.43 -16.46
C GLY A 330 -34.48 -3.47 -17.57
N VAL A 331 -33.54 -2.81 -18.26
CA VAL A 331 -33.87 -1.92 -19.38
C VAL A 331 -34.50 -2.70 -20.52
N ALA A 332 -35.66 -2.22 -21.00
CA ALA A 332 -36.34 -2.79 -22.15
C ALA A 332 -35.51 -2.61 -23.43
N ASP A 333 -35.54 -3.62 -24.29
CA ASP A 333 -34.88 -3.64 -25.60
C ASP A 333 -33.35 -3.46 -25.56
N ALA A 334 -32.74 -3.57 -24.37
CA ALA A 334 -31.30 -3.46 -24.19
C ALA A 334 -30.57 -4.49 -25.07
N GLN A 335 -29.63 -4.01 -25.87
CA GLN A 335 -28.82 -4.82 -26.78
C GLN A 335 -27.39 -4.95 -26.24
N CYS A 336 -26.99 -6.16 -25.87
CA CYS A 336 -25.64 -6.43 -25.40
C CYS A 336 -24.87 -7.28 -26.41
N LEU A 337 -23.60 -6.95 -26.61
CA LEU A 337 -22.65 -7.71 -27.41
C LEU A 337 -21.58 -8.27 -26.47
N GLU A 338 -21.30 -9.57 -26.54
CA GLU A 338 -20.16 -10.20 -25.89
C GLU A 338 -19.25 -10.86 -26.93
N ILE A 339 -17.95 -10.58 -26.85
CA ILE A 339 -16.93 -11.23 -27.67
C ILE A 339 -16.03 -12.09 -26.80
N GLY A 340 -15.75 -13.31 -27.26
CA GLY A 340 -14.92 -14.28 -26.53
C GLY A 340 -15.72 -15.07 -25.49
N SER A 341 -16.99 -15.37 -25.80
CA SER A 341 -17.84 -16.25 -25.00
C SER A 341 -17.33 -17.69 -25.06
N PHE A 342 -16.79 -18.20 -23.94
CA PHE A 342 -16.24 -19.56 -23.84
C PHE A 342 -17.30 -20.54 -23.31
N GLN A 343 -17.42 -20.66 -21.98
CA GLN A 343 -18.48 -21.45 -21.29
C GLN A 343 -19.66 -20.59 -20.81
N GLY A 344 -19.64 -19.28 -21.11
CA GLY A 344 -20.78 -18.39 -20.88
C GLY A 344 -20.84 -17.75 -19.50
N ASN A 345 -19.77 -17.77 -18.68
CA ASN A 345 -19.82 -17.22 -17.31
C ASN A 345 -20.33 -15.76 -17.21
N SER A 346 -19.80 -14.80 -17.97
CA SER A 346 -20.35 -13.43 -17.96
C SER A 346 -21.68 -13.31 -18.68
N ALA A 347 -21.93 -14.11 -19.72
CA ALA A 347 -23.23 -14.14 -20.40
C ALA A 347 -24.36 -14.57 -19.45
N CYS A 348 -24.16 -15.66 -18.70
CA CYS A 348 -25.09 -16.12 -17.66
C CYS A 348 -25.31 -15.05 -16.59
N TRP A 349 -24.24 -14.40 -16.13
CA TRP A 349 -24.37 -13.31 -15.15
C TRP A 349 -25.14 -12.11 -15.71
N LEU A 350 -24.87 -11.70 -16.96
CA LEU A 350 -25.60 -10.63 -17.63
C LEU A 350 -27.09 -10.97 -17.73
N LEU A 351 -27.44 -12.21 -18.10
CA LEU A 351 -28.83 -12.66 -18.18
C LEU A 351 -29.52 -12.70 -16.81
N ASP A 352 -28.81 -13.12 -15.77
CA ASP A 352 -29.35 -13.20 -14.40
C ASP A 352 -29.56 -11.83 -13.74
N LYS A 353 -28.71 -10.85 -14.04
CA LYS A 353 -28.62 -9.58 -13.28
C LYS A 353 -28.98 -8.34 -14.08
N ILE A 354 -28.63 -8.30 -15.37
CA ILE A 354 -28.73 -7.10 -16.19
C ILE A 354 -29.88 -7.21 -17.20
N LEU A 355 -29.89 -8.27 -18.01
CA LEU A 355 -30.84 -8.49 -19.11
C LEU A 355 -32.09 -9.24 -18.65
N THR A 356 -32.66 -8.79 -17.54
CA THR A 356 -33.83 -9.42 -16.90
C THR A 356 -35.13 -9.14 -17.65
N ASN A 357 -35.22 -8.01 -18.36
CA ASN A 357 -36.37 -7.69 -19.23
C ASN A 357 -36.49 -8.71 -20.39
N SER A 358 -37.70 -9.11 -20.75
CA SER A 358 -37.96 -10.13 -21.79
C SER A 358 -37.56 -9.68 -23.20
N SER A 359 -37.55 -8.38 -23.49
CA SER A 359 -37.19 -7.86 -24.82
C SER A 359 -35.69 -7.56 -24.99
N ALA A 360 -34.91 -7.59 -23.90
CA ALA A 360 -33.46 -7.47 -23.96
C ALA A 360 -32.84 -8.64 -24.76
N ARG A 361 -31.70 -8.40 -25.41
CA ARG A 361 -30.99 -9.37 -26.24
C ARG A 361 -29.50 -9.39 -25.96
N LEU A 362 -28.90 -10.56 -26.11
CA LEU A 362 -27.46 -10.78 -25.98
C LEU A 362 -26.91 -11.47 -27.23
N THR A 363 -26.05 -10.79 -27.96
CA THR A 363 -25.29 -11.37 -29.07
C THR A 363 -23.94 -11.84 -28.56
N CYS A 364 -23.70 -13.16 -28.59
CA CYS A 364 -22.42 -13.75 -28.23
C CYS A 364 -21.64 -14.12 -29.48
N VAL A 365 -20.40 -13.62 -29.59
CA VAL A 365 -19.49 -13.86 -30.70
C VAL A 365 -18.25 -14.58 -30.18
N SER A 366 -17.91 -15.72 -30.75
CA SER A 366 -16.69 -16.45 -30.37
C SER A 366 -16.15 -17.29 -31.53
N PRO A 367 -14.82 -17.48 -31.65
CA PRO A 367 -14.27 -18.44 -32.61
C PRO A 367 -14.80 -19.86 -32.46
N TYR A 368 -15.17 -20.23 -31.23
CA TYR A 368 -15.83 -21.48 -30.88
C TYR A 368 -16.53 -21.32 -29.52
N PHE A 369 -17.55 -22.13 -29.27
CA PHE A 369 -18.20 -22.25 -27.96
C PHE A 369 -17.89 -23.61 -27.34
N GLN A 370 -17.72 -23.66 -26.03
CA GLN A 370 -17.60 -24.95 -25.33
C GLN A 370 -18.96 -25.62 -25.20
N GLU A 371 -18.97 -26.94 -25.04
CA GLU A 371 -20.20 -27.72 -24.84
C GLU A 371 -21.02 -27.18 -23.66
N GLU A 372 -20.37 -26.79 -22.55
CA GLU A 372 -21.07 -26.25 -21.39
C GLU A 372 -21.73 -24.89 -21.65
N PHE A 373 -21.34 -24.14 -22.70
CA PHE A 373 -21.98 -22.87 -23.02
C PHE A 373 -23.47 -23.06 -23.23
N ALA A 374 -23.86 -24.07 -24.02
CA ALA A 374 -25.26 -24.31 -24.32
C ALA A 374 -26.05 -24.69 -23.08
N ALA A 375 -25.49 -25.59 -22.28
CA ALA A 375 -26.10 -26.08 -21.04
C ALA A 375 -26.26 -24.95 -20.00
N ASN A 376 -25.23 -24.10 -19.83
CA ASN A 376 -25.28 -22.98 -18.89
C ASN A 376 -26.27 -21.89 -19.34
N ILE A 377 -26.35 -21.60 -20.63
CA ILE A 377 -27.33 -20.63 -21.14
C ILE A 377 -28.76 -21.18 -21.02
N ALA A 378 -29.00 -22.48 -21.21
CA ALA A 378 -30.32 -23.06 -20.97
C ALA A 378 -30.78 -22.88 -19.51
N LYS A 379 -29.85 -23.01 -18.56
CA LYS A 379 -30.09 -22.81 -17.12
C LYS A 379 -30.45 -21.36 -16.74
N THR A 380 -30.21 -20.37 -17.62
CA THR A 380 -30.62 -18.98 -17.33
C THR A 380 -32.14 -18.81 -17.48
N GLU A 381 -32.83 -19.73 -18.16
CA GLU A 381 -34.23 -19.62 -18.59
C GLU A 381 -34.48 -18.43 -19.54
N ALA A 382 -33.42 -17.99 -20.23
CA ALA A 382 -33.45 -16.86 -21.16
C ALA A 382 -32.64 -17.16 -22.44
N ALA A 383 -32.59 -18.43 -22.83
CA ALA A 383 -31.80 -18.89 -23.98
C ALA A 383 -32.27 -18.26 -25.31
N GLU A 384 -33.57 -17.97 -25.42
CA GLU A 384 -34.20 -17.29 -26.56
C GLU A 384 -33.72 -15.84 -26.75
N LYS A 385 -33.15 -15.22 -25.71
CA LYS A 385 -32.54 -13.88 -25.81
C LYS A 385 -31.15 -13.92 -26.42
N VAL A 386 -30.54 -15.10 -26.57
CA VAL A 386 -29.12 -15.26 -26.90
C VAL A 386 -28.93 -15.64 -28.36
N THR A 387 -28.35 -14.72 -29.13
CA THR A 387 -27.87 -15.00 -30.49
C THR A 387 -26.44 -15.49 -30.44
N ARG A 388 -26.14 -16.66 -31.01
CA ARG A 388 -24.79 -17.23 -31.07
C ARG A 388 -24.20 -17.08 -32.46
N LEU A 389 -23.05 -16.43 -32.55
CA LEU A 389 -22.30 -16.26 -33.79
C LEU A 389 -20.92 -16.90 -33.62
N GLU A 390 -20.75 -18.07 -34.24
CA GLU A 390 -19.49 -18.82 -34.19
C GLU A 390 -18.61 -18.49 -35.39
N GLY A 391 -17.37 -18.08 -35.12
CA GLY A 391 -16.41 -17.68 -36.14
C GLY A 391 -15.49 -16.55 -35.69
N LYS A 392 -14.66 -16.06 -36.62
CA LYS A 392 -13.69 -15.00 -36.33
C LYS A 392 -14.41 -13.68 -36.00
N PRO A 393 -14.18 -13.08 -34.81
CA PRO A 393 -14.83 -11.82 -34.44
C PRO A 393 -14.63 -10.72 -35.48
N GLU A 394 -13.45 -10.64 -36.11
CA GLU A 394 -13.16 -9.59 -37.10
C GLU A 394 -14.04 -9.68 -38.34
N GLN A 395 -14.58 -10.86 -38.66
CA GLN A 395 -15.47 -11.08 -39.79
C GLN A 395 -16.93 -10.87 -39.39
N LEU A 396 -17.33 -11.46 -38.26
CA LEU A 396 -18.72 -11.44 -37.79
C LEU A 396 -19.17 -10.06 -37.31
N LEU A 397 -18.28 -9.28 -36.69
CA LEU A 397 -18.66 -7.94 -36.19
C LEU A 397 -18.94 -6.96 -37.33
N ASN A 398 -18.37 -7.16 -38.53
CA ASN A 398 -18.63 -6.31 -39.69
C ASN A 398 -20.02 -6.53 -40.30
N SER A 399 -20.66 -7.67 -40.03
CA SER A 399 -22.03 -7.93 -40.50
C SER A 399 -23.10 -7.48 -39.51
N LEU A 400 -22.72 -6.90 -38.37
CA LEU A 400 -23.67 -6.42 -37.36
C LEU A 400 -24.02 -4.94 -37.59
N ASP A 401 -25.24 -4.57 -37.22
CA ASP A 401 -25.73 -3.21 -37.36
C ASP A 401 -24.97 -2.23 -36.46
N SER A 402 -24.57 -1.10 -37.05
CA SER A 402 -23.90 -0.01 -36.33
C SER A 402 -24.86 0.73 -35.40
N ASN A 403 -24.33 1.29 -34.30
CA ASN A 403 -25.10 2.02 -33.29
C ASN A 403 -26.32 1.24 -32.74
N CYS A 404 -26.21 -0.09 -32.60
CA CYS A 404 -27.29 -0.95 -32.15
C CYS A 404 -27.14 -1.38 -30.68
N TYR A 405 -25.93 -1.36 -30.12
CA TYR A 405 -25.64 -1.96 -28.82
C TYR A 405 -25.51 -0.93 -27.69
N ASP A 406 -26.08 -1.25 -26.52
CA ASP A 406 -25.98 -0.49 -25.27
C ASP A 406 -24.73 -0.91 -24.46
N LEU A 407 -24.27 -2.15 -24.65
CA LEU A 407 -23.07 -2.70 -24.03
C LEU A 407 -22.26 -3.52 -25.04
N ALA A 408 -20.95 -3.27 -25.11
CA ALA A 408 -19.98 -4.12 -25.81
C ALA A 408 -18.94 -4.66 -24.82
N ASN A 409 -19.01 -5.95 -24.52
CA ASN A 409 -18.11 -6.67 -23.62
C ASN A 409 -17.03 -7.42 -24.41
N ILE A 410 -15.80 -6.91 -24.39
CA ILE A 410 -14.65 -7.46 -25.12
C ILE A 410 -13.85 -8.38 -24.18
N ARG A 411 -13.79 -9.68 -24.51
CA ARG A 411 -13.03 -10.70 -23.77
C ARG A 411 -12.09 -11.51 -24.66
N ASP A 412 -11.39 -10.84 -25.56
CA ASP A 412 -10.42 -11.51 -26.42
C ASP A 412 -9.27 -12.16 -25.62
N ARG A 413 -9.08 -13.46 -25.80
CA ARG A 413 -8.09 -14.28 -25.07
C ARG A 413 -6.76 -14.45 -25.83
N ARG A 414 -6.62 -13.87 -27.02
CA ARG A 414 -5.39 -14.00 -27.84
C ARG A 414 -4.27 -13.11 -27.34
N HIS A 415 -4.60 -12.12 -26.51
CA HIS A 415 -3.63 -11.25 -25.83
C HIS A 415 -2.64 -10.56 -26.78
N LYS A 416 -3.13 -10.07 -27.92
CA LYS A 416 -2.34 -9.31 -28.90
C LYS A 416 -2.84 -7.88 -29.00
N ALA A 417 -1.92 -6.92 -28.92
CA ALA A 417 -2.22 -5.50 -29.05
C ALA A 417 -3.03 -5.16 -30.33
N THR A 418 -2.61 -5.66 -31.50
CA THR A 418 -3.30 -5.41 -32.78
C THR A 418 -4.73 -5.93 -32.81
N ILE A 419 -4.98 -7.12 -32.24
CA ILE A 419 -6.31 -7.71 -32.16
C ILE A 419 -7.19 -6.95 -31.17
N ALA A 420 -6.63 -6.54 -30.02
CA ALA A 420 -7.37 -5.77 -29.03
C ALA A 420 -7.84 -4.42 -29.60
N GLU A 421 -6.97 -3.72 -30.32
CA GLU A 421 -7.30 -2.48 -31.04
C GLU A 421 -8.38 -2.70 -32.10
N GLN A 422 -8.21 -3.71 -32.96
CA GLN A 422 -9.16 -4.01 -34.02
C GLN A 422 -10.56 -4.33 -33.46
N ASN A 423 -10.64 -5.19 -32.44
CA ASN A 423 -11.91 -5.51 -31.80
C ASN A 423 -12.54 -4.28 -31.14
N ALA A 424 -11.75 -3.43 -30.48
CA ALA A 424 -12.24 -2.20 -29.88
C ALA A 424 -12.82 -1.24 -30.94
N LEU A 425 -12.13 -1.05 -32.07
CA LEU A 425 -12.62 -0.24 -33.18
C LEU A 425 -13.92 -0.79 -33.79
N LEU A 426 -14.03 -2.12 -33.96
CA LEU A 426 -15.25 -2.75 -34.47
C LEU A 426 -16.40 -2.57 -33.48
N CYS A 427 -16.20 -2.89 -32.20
CA CYS A 427 -17.21 -2.67 -31.16
C CYS A 427 -17.64 -1.21 -31.04
N TRP A 428 -16.70 -0.27 -31.20
CA TRP A 428 -16.99 1.17 -31.11
C TRP A 428 -18.01 1.63 -32.14
N LYS A 429 -17.96 1.08 -33.36
CA LYS A 429 -18.95 1.36 -34.42
C LYS A 429 -20.33 0.80 -34.11
N LEU A 430 -20.38 -0.35 -33.44
CA LEU A 430 -21.61 -1.03 -33.06
C LEU A 430 -22.31 -0.39 -31.85
N LEU A 431 -21.55 0.33 -31.00
CA LEU A 431 -22.05 0.91 -29.76
C LEU A 431 -22.83 2.22 -29.99
N LYS A 432 -23.99 2.37 -29.33
CA LYS A 432 -24.76 3.62 -29.29
C LYS A 432 -24.00 4.73 -28.54
N VAL A 433 -24.34 5.99 -28.83
CA VAL A 433 -24.00 7.09 -27.91
C VAL A 433 -24.69 6.84 -26.57
N GLY A 434 -23.94 6.98 -25.47
CA GLY A 434 -24.36 6.60 -24.12
C GLY A 434 -24.06 5.15 -23.75
N GLY A 435 -23.75 4.28 -24.73
CA GLY A 435 -23.43 2.88 -24.50
C GLY A 435 -22.07 2.68 -23.82
N LEU A 436 -21.90 1.51 -23.20
CA LEU A 436 -20.71 1.13 -22.45
C LEU A 436 -19.84 0.13 -23.22
N MET A 437 -18.53 0.32 -23.21
CA MET A 437 -17.58 -0.68 -23.69
C MET A 437 -16.70 -1.15 -22.54
N ILE A 438 -16.65 -2.48 -22.35
CA ILE A 438 -15.82 -3.14 -21.34
C ILE A 438 -14.69 -3.89 -22.03
N VAL A 439 -13.44 -3.58 -21.67
CA VAL A 439 -12.26 -4.31 -22.13
C VAL A 439 -11.63 -5.08 -20.98
N ASN A 440 -11.85 -6.40 -20.97
CA ASN A 440 -11.57 -7.24 -19.80
C ASN A 440 -10.09 -7.53 -19.54
N ASN A 441 -9.26 -7.41 -20.56
CA ASN A 441 -7.85 -7.77 -20.54
C ASN A 441 -6.93 -6.54 -20.59
N TYR A 442 -7.46 -5.34 -20.29
CA TYR A 442 -6.73 -4.07 -20.39
C TYR A 442 -5.43 -4.08 -19.58
N GLY A 443 -5.46 -4.52 -18.33
CA GLY A 443 -4.29 -4.58 -17.46
C GLY A 443 -3.50 -5.90 -17.54
N TRP A 444 -3.83 -6.80 -18.47
CA TRP A 444 -3.06 -8.03 -18.65
C TRP A 444 -1.73 -7.74 -19.35
N SER A 445 -0.66 -8.37 -18.89
CA SER A 445 0.66 -8.30 -19.51
C SER A 445 1.40 -9.63 -19.35
N ASN A 446 2.16 -10.02 -20.37
CA ASN A 446 3.13 -11.10 -20.30
C ASN A 446 4.52 -10.49 -20.12
N PRO A 447 5.21 -10.72 -18.99
CA PRO A 447 6.56 -10.20 -18.76
C PRO A 447 7.57 -10.60 -19.85
N ALA A 448 7.40 -11.74 -20.50
CA ALA A 448 8.28 -12.19 -21.58
C ALA A 448 7.99 -11.49 -22.93
N LYS A 449 6.81 -10.90 -23.10
CA LYS A 449 6.36 -10.22 -24.32
C LYS A 449 5.52 -8.98 -23.99
N PRO A 450 6.06 -7.98 -23.28
CA PRO A 450 5.30 -6.80 -22.85
C PRO A 450 4.74 -6.00 -24.03
N GLN A 451 5.40 -6.04 -25.19
CA GLN A 451 4.98 -5.39 -26.43
C GLN A 451 3.68 -5.95 -27.02
N GLU A 452 3.26 -7.16 -26.64
CA GLU A 452 2.00 -7.75 -27.11
C GLU A 452 0.81 -7.37 -26.21
N ALA A 453 1.03 -6.66 -25.11
CA ALA A 453 0.00 -6.36 -24.12
C ALA A 453 -1.23 -5.66 -24.75
N PRO A 454 -2.47 -6.14 -24.49
CA PRO A 454 -3.70 -5.52 -24.99
C PRO A 454 -3.79 -4.01 -24.73
N LYS A 455 -3.27 -3.55 -23.58
CA LYS A 455 -3.20 -2.14 -23.19
C LYS A 455 -2.67 -1.23 -24.32
N ILE A 456 -1.64 -1.68 -25.03
CA ILE A 456 -1.00 -0.90 -26.09
C ILE A 456 -1.98 -0.66 -27.24
N GLY A 457 -2.68 -1.71 -27.68
CA GLY A 457 -3.69 -1.60 -28.73
C GLY A 457 -4.89 -0.77 -28.30
N ILE A 458 -5.36 -0.96 -27.08
CA ILE A 458 -6.49 -0.20 -26.54
C ILE A 458 -6.16 1.28 -26.40
N ASN A 459 -4.94 1.63 -25.98
CA ASN A 459 -4.52 3.04 -25.92
C ASN A 459 -4.52 3.69 -27.32
N ARG A 460 -4.01 3.00 -28.35
CA ARG A 460 -4.08 3.49 -29.74
C ARG A 460 -5.53 3.70 -30.21
N PHE A 461 -6.42 2.77 -29.86
CA PHE A 461 -7.86 2.93 -30.08
C PHE A 461 -8.39 4.20 -29.38
N LEU A 462 -8.12 4.37 -28.08
CA LEU A 462 -8.61 5.54 -27.32
C LEU A 462 -8.09 6.85 -27.91
N ASP A 463 -6.84 6.89 -28.36
CA ASP A 463 -6.25 8.05 -29.04
C ASP A 463 -6.99 8.37 -30.36
N SER A 464 -7.41 7.34 -31.11
CA SER A 464 -8.14 7.51 -32.38
C SER A 464 -9.57 8.06 -32.20
N VAL A 465 -10.18 7.90 -31.03
CA VAL A 465 -11.53 8.38 -30.69
C VAL A 465 -11.50 9.43 -29.57
N LYS A 466 -10.38 10.14 -29.43
CA LYS A 466 -10.18 11.12 -28.37
C LYS A 466 -11.30 12.16 -28.34
N GLY A 467 -11.84 12.41 -27.16
CA GLY A 467 -12.97 13.32 -26.95
C GLY A 467 -14.35 12.69 -27.14
N GLN A 468 -14.44 11.44 -27.61
CA GLN A 468 -15.71 10.74 -27.81
C GLN A 468 -16.03 9.72 -26.70
N PHE A 469 -15.28 9.74 -25.59
CA PHE A 469 -15.52 8.82 -24.47
C PHE A 469 -15.26 9.45 -23.10
N GLU A 470 -15.89 8.87 -22.09
CA GLU A 470 -15.60 9.08 -20.68
C GLU A 470 -15.04 7.78 -20.08
N ILE A 471 -13.97 7.86 -19.30
CA ILE A 471 -13.43 6.69 -18.57
C ILE A 471 -14.21 6.55 -17.26
N LEU A 472 -14.94 5.45 -17.12
CA LEU A 472 -15.65 5.12 -15.87
C LEU A 472 -14.76 4.30 -14.92
N HIS A 473 -13.90 3.45 -15.47
CA HIS A 473 -13.00 2.60 -14.68
C HIS A 473 -11.73 2.26 -15.48
N GLN A 474 -10.56 2.33 -14.84
CA GLN A 474 -9.28 1.99 -15.47
C GLN A 474 -8.32 1.29 -14.49
N ALA A 475 -8.31 -0.03 -14.51
CA ALA A 475 -7.36 -0.84 -13.73
C ALA A 475 -6.98 -2.12 -14.50
N ARG A 476 -7.35 -3.30 -13.98
CA ARG A 476 -7.15 -4.58 -14.69
C ARG A 476 -8.09 -4.74 -15.89
N LEU A 477 -9.24 -4.09 -15.84
CA LEU A 477 -10.18 -3.92 -16.94
C LEU A 477 -10.36 -2.42 -17.21
N LEU A 478 -10.86 -2.08 -18.39
CA LEU A 478 -11.24 -0.72 -18.76
C LEU A 478 -12.75 -0.69 -19.02
N ILE A 479 -13.45 0.31 -18.47
CA ILE A 479 -14.83 0.63 -18.84
C ILE A 479 -14.87 2.06 -19.33
N VAL A 480 -15.37 2.24 -20.55
CA VAL A 480 -15.59 3.56 -21.14
C VAL A 480 -17.05 3.71 -21.55
N LYS A 481 -17.57 4.93 -21.42
CA LYS A 481 -18.87 5.32 -21.95
C LYS A 481 -18.66 6.12 -23.23
N LYS A 482 -19.37 5.77 -24.29
CA LYS A 482 -19.36 6.54 -25.54
C LYS A 482 -20.19 7.81 -25.38
N ILE A 483 -19.63 8.96 -25.71
CA ILE A 483 -20.32 10.25 -25.72
C ILE A 483 -20.40 10.78 -27.15
N ALA A 484 -21.34 11.70 -27.38
CA ALA A 484 -21.40 12.39 -28.67
C ALA A 484 -20.13 13.21 -28.88
N SER A 485 -19.65 13.24 -30.12
CA SER A 485 -18.51 14.06 -30.57
C SER A 485 -18.82 15.54 -30.52
#